data_AF-A0A7X2BMR8-F1
#
_entry.id   AF-A0A7X2BMR8-F1
#
_cell.length_a   1.000
_cell.length_b   1.000
_cell.length_c   1.000
_cell.angle_alpha   90.00
_cell.angle_beta   90.00
_cell.angle_gamma   90.00
#
_symmetry.space_group_name_H-M   'P 1'
#
loop_
_entity.id
_entity.type
_entity.pdbx_description
1 polymer ?
#
loop_
_entity_poly.entity_id
_entity_poly.type
_entity_poly.pdbx_seq_one_letter_code
_entity_poly.pdbx_strand_id
1 'polypeptide(L)'
;VESVPGVTRVNLRRHLPLDALLPTLPVQARAIVAWRLDDLWVTAVRLANRSTRRLALDPRELQGDFTTATFQHSALGPVGTPEDTSVVYLVTRGHGLAESLLPAVSPINAVLNLPSPSTPTPKDGARHER
;
A
#
# COMPACT_ATOMS: atom_id res chain seq x y z
N VAL A 1 -20.92 13.03 -21.05
CA VAL A 1 -20.21 11.75 -21.32
C VAL A 1 -21.26 10.68 -21.47
N GLU A 2 -21.21 9.92 -22.56
CA GLU A 2 -22.13 8.82 -22.85
C GLU A 2 -21.66 7.53 -22.16
N SER A 3 -22.60 6.71 -21.69
CA SER A 3 -22.30 5.42 -21.06
C SER A 3 -21.82 4.42 -22.10
N VAL A 4 -20.68 3.79 -21.84
CA VAL A 4 -20.19 2.68 -22.66
C VAL A 4 -21.01 1.42 -22.32
N PRO A 5 -21.67 0.77 -23.30
CA PRO A 5 -22.41 -0.46 -23.05
C PRO A 5 -21.55 -1.54 -22.39
N GLY A 6 -22.09 -2.24 -21.39
CA GLY A 6 -21.41 -3.31 -20.65
C GLY A 6 -20.45 -2.84 -19.55
N VAL A 7 -20.08 -1.56 -19.51
CA VAL A 7 -19.23 -1.01 -18.43
C VAL A 7 -20.09 -0.65 -17.22
N THR A 8 -19.81 -1.28 -16.09
CA THR A 8 -20.50 -1.02 -14.82
C THR A 8 -19.53 -0.45 -13.80
N ARG A 9 -20.01 0.47 -12.95
CA ARG A 9 -19.22 1.00 -11.85
C ARG A 9 -19.23 0.00 -10.69
N VAL A 10 -18.07 -0.20 -10.08
CA VAL A 10 -17.86 -1.10 -8.95
C VAL A 10 -17.76 -0.30 -7.66
N ASN A 11 -18.36 -0.83 -6.59
CA ASN A 11 -18.17 -0.30 -5.24
C ASN A 11 -16.79 -0.69 -4.70
N LEU A 12 -15.98 0.33 -4.39
CA LEU A 12 -14.68 0.15 -3.76
C LEU A 12 -14.82 -0.10 -2.26
N ARG A 13 -13.99 -1.00 -1.73
CA ARG A 13 -13.80 -1.14 -0.29
C ARG A 13 -13.15 0.14 0.24
N ARG A 14 -13.62 0.66 1.39
CA ARG A 14 -13.12 1.91 1.99
C ARG A 14 -11.65 1.84 2.43
N HIS A 15 -11.19 0.66 2.83
CA HIS A 15 -9.84 0.44 3.37
C HIS A 15 -9.15 -0.69 2.62
N LEU A 16 -8.57 -0.37 1.46
CA LEU A 16 -7.70 -1.28 0.72
C LEU A 16 -6.25 -1.10 1.19
N PRO A 17 -5.53 -2.18 1.56
CA PRO A 17 -4.15 -2.09 2.02
C PRO A 17 -3.20 -1.90 0.83
N LEU A 18 -3.17 -0.69 0.27
CA LEU A 18 -2.39 -0.36 -0.93
C LEU A 18 -0.95 0.05 -0.62
N ASP A 19 -0.52 0.03 0.64
CA ASP A 19 0.85 0.36 1.05
C ASP A 19 1.88 -0.58 0.40
N ALA A 20 1.48 -1.82 0.12
CA ALA A 20 2.32 -2.80 -0.56
C ALA A 20 2.32 -2.68 -2.09
N LEU A 21 1.52 -1.78 -2.70
CA LEU A 21 1.38 -1.73 -4.17
C LEU A 21 2.67 -1.32 -4.87
N LEU A 22 3.45 -0.40 -4.28
CA LEU A 22 4.74 0.08 -4.78
C LEU A 22 5.72 0.20 -3.59
N PRO A 23 6.16 -0.94 -3.02
CA PRO A 23 6.81 -0.97 -1.70
C PRO A 23 8.21 -0.34 -1.72
N THR A 24 8.81 -0.19 -2.90
CA THR A 24 10.13 0.41 -3.11
C THR A 24 10.07 1.94 -3.25
N LEU A 25 8.87 2.52 -3.36
CA LEU A 25 8.68 3.95 -3.62
C LEU A 25 7.95 4.64 -2.45
N PRO A 26 8.34 5.86 -2.07
CA PRO A 26 7.66 6.63 -1.01
C PRO A 26 6.37 7.29 -1.56
N VAL A 27 5.40 6.46 -1.94
CA VAL A 27 4.12 6.90 -2.51
C VAL A 27 2.95 6.56 -1.59
N GLN A 28 1.95 7.44 -1.55
CA GLN A 28 0.65 7.12 -0.99
C GLN A 28 -0.29 6.67 -2.11
N ALA A 29 -0.78 5.44 -2.02
CA ALA A 29 -1.74 4.88 -2.96
C ALA A 29 -3.17 4.92 -2.40
N ARG A 30 -4.15 5.32 -3.22
CA ARG A 30 -5.57 5.32 -2.86
C ARG A 30 -6.44 4.96 -4.05
N ALA A 31 -7.23 3.90 -3.94
CA ALA A 31 -8.26 3.59 -4.94
C ALA A 31 -9.32 4.70 -4.98
N ILE A 32 -9.66 5.18 -6.18
CA ILE A 32 -10.60 6.30 -6.38
C ILE A 32 -11.87 5.87 -7.12
N VAL A 33 -11.76 4.97 -8.09
CA VAL A 33 -12.90 4.41 -8.82
C VAL A 33 -12.52 3.06 -9.42
N ALA A 34 -13.51 2.19 -9.57
CA ALA A 34 -13.37 0.94 -10.30
C ALA A 34 -14.55 0.72 -11.25
N TRP A 35 -14.26 0.00 -12.33
CA TRP A 35 -15.22 -0.42 -13.33
C TRP A 35 -15.04 -1.90 -13.63
N ARG A 36 -16.09 -2.50 -14.20
CA ARG A 36 -16.08 -3.88 -14.68
C ARG A 36 -16.71 -3.95 -16.07
N LEU A 37 -16.10 -4.74 -16.94
CA LEU A 37 -16.63 -5.19 -18.22
C LEU A 37 -16.35 -6.69 -18.33
N ASP A 38 -17.40 -7.50 -18.46
CA ASP A 38 -17.31 -8.97 -18.46
C ASP A 38 -16.52 -9.53 -17.27
N ASP A 39 -15.38 -10.20 -17.50
CA ASP A 39 -14.47 -10.72 -16.49
C ASP A 39 -13.33 -9.76 -16.15
N LEU A 40 -13.20 -8.62 -16.84
CA LEU A 40 -12.17 -7.63 -16.59
C LEU A 40 -12.64 -6.58 -15.60
N TRP A 41 -11.76 -6.26 -14.66
CA TRP A 41 -11.94 -5.20 -13.69
C TRP A 41 -10.83 -4.18 -13.88
N VAL A 42 -11.19 -2.90 -13.88
CA VAL A 42 -10.25 -1.79 -13.98
C VAL A 42 -10.39 -0.95 -12.72
N THR A 43 -9.30 -0.77 -11.98
CA THR A 43 -9.28 0.11 -10.81
C THR A 43 -8.31 1.25 -11.02
N ALA A 44 -8.81 2.49 -10.94
CA ALA A 44 -7.98 3.67 -10.90
C ALA A 44 -7.49 3.92 -9.46
N VAL A 45 -6.17 3.98 -9.31
CA VAL A 45 -5.49 4.23 -8.04
C VAL A 45 -4.71 5.53 -8.16
N ARG A 46 -5.07 6.51 -7.33
CA ARG A 46 -4.29 7.73 -7.18
C ARG A 46 -3.00 7.41 -6.45
N LEU A 47 -1.89 7.87 -7.01
CA LEU A 47 -0.55 7.84 -6.42
C LEU A 47 -0.14 9.27 -6.09
N ALA A 48 0.35 9.50 -4.88
CA ALA A 48 0.92 10.78 -4.46
C ALA A 48 2.32 10.58 -3.90
N ASN A 49 3.30 11.32 -4.42
CA ASN A 49 4.67 11.29 -3.93
C ASN A 49 4.75 11.92 -2.54
N ARG A 50 5.42 11.25 -1.61
CA ARG A 50 5.65 11.73 -0.24
C ARG A 50 7.06 12.27 -0.02
N SER A 51 7.91 12.22 -1.04
CA SER A 51 9.31 12.64 -0.99
C SER A 51 9.53 13.96 -1.74
N THR A 52 10.64 14.64 -1.42
CA THR A 52 11.08 15.85 -2.12
C THR A 52 11.83 15.56 -3.43
N ARG A 53 11.90 14.30 -3.85
CA ARG A 53 12.59 13.87 -5.08
C ARG A 53 11.57 13.50 -6.14
N ARG A 54 11.90 13.71 -7.41
CA ARG A 54 11.13 13.14 -8.53
C ARG A 54 11.24 11.61 -8.49
N LEU A 55 10.12 10.92 -8.71
CA LEU A 55 10.07 9.45 -8.79
C LEU A 55 9.75 9.03 -10.23
N ALA A 56 10.46 8.03 -10.74
CA ALA A 56 10.06 7.32 -11.95
C ALA A 56 9.04 6.23 -11.59
N LEU A 57 8.03 6.04 -12.43
CA LEU A 57 7.03 5.00 -12.26
C LEU A 57 7.26 3.91 -13.32
N ASP A 58 7.64 2.73 -12.87
CA ASP A 58 7.83 1.55 -13.71
C ASP A 58 6.73 0.52 -13.40
N PRO A 59 5.96 0.05 -14.41
CA PRO A 59 4.90 -0.94 -14.18
C PRO A 59 5.40 -2.25 -13.56
N ARG A 60 6.68 -2.58 -13.73
CA ARG A 60 7.30 -3.80 -13.16
C ARG A 60 7.50 -3.75 -11.66
N GLU A 61 7.45 -2.56 -11.05
CA GLU A 61 7.58 -2.39 -9.60
C GLU A 61 6.25 -2.63 -8.87
N LEU A 62 5.12 -2.65 -9.60
CA LEU A 62 3.78 -2.87 -9.04
C LEU A 62 3.68 -4.29 -8.46
N GLN A 63 3.20 -4.39 -7.23
CA GLN A 63 2.98 -5.67 -6.55
C GLN A 63 1.50 -6.04 -6.53
N GLY A 64 1.22 -7.24 -7.01
CA GLY A 64 -0.12 -7.83 -7.07
C GLY A 64 -0.30 -8.71 -8.29
N ASP A 65 -1.44 -9.39 -8.36
CA ASP A 65 -1.86 -10.20 -9.51
C ASP A 65 -2.61 -9.31 -10.52
N PHE A 66 -1.86 -8.65 -11.41
CA PHE A 66 -2.41 -7.76 -12.43
C PHE A 66 -2.21 -8.34 -13.83
N THR A 67 -3.27 -8.32 -14.64
CA THR A 67 -3.18 -8.68 -16.06
C THR A 67 -2.45 -7.60 -16.86
N THR A 68 -2.69 -6.32 -16.54
CA THR A 68 -1.97 -5.19 -17.11
C THR A 68 -2.11 -3.96 -16.21
N ALA A 69 -1.21 -2.99 -16.40
CA ALA A 69 -1.26 -1.71 -15.72
C ALA A 69 -0.76 -0.61 -16.65
N THR A 70 -1.34 0.59 -16.51
CA THR A 70 -0.83 1.79 -17.19
C THR A 70 -0.86 3.00 -16.27
N PHE A 71 0.23 3.76 -16.29
CA PHE A 71 0.29 5.04 -15.59
C PHE A 71 -0.14 6.16 -16.53
N GLN A 72 -0.94 7.10 -16.00
CA GLN A 72 -1.28 8.33 -16.72
C GLN A 72 -0.04 9.18 -17.03
N HIS A 73 0.93 9.18 -16.11
CA HIS A 73 2.23 9.83 -16.26
C HIS A 73 3.32 8.87 -15.78
N SER A 74 4.46 8.81 -16.47
CA SER A 74 5.58 7.92 -16.13
C SER A 74 6.44 8.39 -14.95
N ALA A 75 6.09 9.50 -14.31
CA ALA A 75 6.82 10.05 -13.18
C ALA A 75 5.90 10.86 -12.25
N LEU A 76 6.34 11.01 -11.00
CA LEU A 76 5.77 11.95 -10.03
C LEU A 76 6.79 13.04 -9.71
N GLY A 77 6.37 14.29 -9.72
CA GLY A 77 7.14 15.43 -9.20
C GLY A 77 7.35 15.35 -7.68
N PRO A 78 8.24 16.17 -7.12
CA PRO A 78 8.40 16.30 -5.66
C PRO A 78 7.07 16.62 -4.96
N VAL A 79 6.93 16.18 -3.70
CA VAL A 79 5.76 16.50 -2.86
C VAL A 79 5.46 18.01 -2.85
N GLY A 80 4.19 18.35 -3.05
CA GLY A 80 3.71 19.73 -3.09
C GLY A 80 3.80 20.42 -4.45
N THR A 81 4.36 19.77 -5.48
CA THR A 81 4.26 20.26 -6.86
C THR A 81 2.97 19.77 -7.55
N PRO A 82 2.49 20.44 -8.60
CA PRO A 82 1.32 19.98 -9.36
C PRO A 82 1.46 18.57 -9.95
N GLU A 83 2.70 18.13 -10.18
CA GLU A 83 3.04 16.83 -10.75
C GLU A 83 3.25 15.74 -9.68
N ASP A 84 3.10 16.04 -8.39
CA ASP A 84 3.31 15.09 -7.29
C ASP A 84 2.28 13.94 -7.26
N THR A 85 1.22 14.08 -8.06
CA THR A 85 0.07 13.20 -8.09
C THR A 85 -0.15 12.68 -9.51
N SER A 86 -0.40 11.37 -9.63
CA SER A 86 -0.82 10.73 -10.87
C SER A 86 -1.79 9.59 -10.59
N VAL A 87 -2.27 8.92 -11.63
CA VAL A 87 -3.16 7.76 -11.53
C VAL A 87 -2.52 6.58 -12.25
N VAL A 88 -2.58 5.40 -11.62
CA VAL A 88 -2.35 4.12 -12.27
C VAL A 88 -3.69 3.40 -12.45
N TYR A 89 -3.87 2.80 -13.62
CA TYR A 89 -5.03 1.97 -13.93
C TYR A 89 -4.58 0.51 -13.89
N LEU A 90 -5.09 -0.24 -12.91
CA LEU A 90 -4.77 -1.64 -12.70
C LEU A 90 -5.89 -2.50 -13.26
N VAL A 91 -5.54 -3.51 -14.04
CA VAL A 91 -6.48 -4.45 -14.64
C VAL A 91 -6.33 -5.83 -14.03
N THR A 92 -7.43 -6.40 -13.56
CA THR A 92 -7.51 -7.72 -12.94
C THR A 92 -8.59 -8.55 -13.63
N ARG A 93 -8.47 -9.88 -13.57
CA ARG A 93 -9.40 -10.81 -14.23
C ARG A 93 -10.15 -11.67 -13.22
N GLY A 94 -11.47 -11.76 -13.37
CA GLY A 94 -12.36 -12.55 -12.53
C GLY A 94 -12.66 -11.94 -11.16
N HIS A 95 -11.76 -11.11 -10.63
CA HIS A 95 -11.86 -10.51 -9.29
C HIS A 95 -11.39 -9.05 -9.28
N GLY A 96 -11.76 -8.31 -8.25
CA GLY A 96 -11.40 -6.89 -8.10
C GLY A 96 -10.03 -6.70 -7.45
N LEU A 97 -9.60 -5.44 -7.32
CA LEU A 97 -8.28 -5.09 -6.79
C LEU A 97 -8.02 -5.68 -5.38
N ALA A 98 -9.03 -5.80 -4.52
CA ALA A 98 -8.84 -6.27 -3.15
C ALA A 98 -8.26 -7.69 -3.11
N GLU A 99 -8.74 -8.55 -3.99
CA GLU A 99 -8.36 -9.95 -4.09
C GLU A 99 -7.04 -10.14 -4.87
N SER A 100 -6.60 -9.14 -5.63
CA SER A 100 -5.34 -9.15 -6.39
C SER A 100 -4.14 -8.61 -5.61
N LEU A 101 -4.35 -7.99 -4.45
CA LEU A 101 -3.26 -7.44 -3.64
C LEU A 101 -2.55 -8.55 -2.86
N LEU A 102 -1.23 -8.43 -2.74
CA LEU A 102 -0.46 -9.25 -1.82
C LEU A 102 -0.86 -8.93 -0.36
N PRO A 103 -0.78 -9.92 0.56
CA PRO A 103 -0.98 -9.65 1.97
C PRO A 103 -0.03 -8.54 2.46
N ALA A 104 -0.58 -7.56 3.18
CA ALA A 104 0.24 -6.51 3.77
C ALA A 104 1.19 -7.13 4.81
N VAL A 105 2.49 -7.10 4.54
CA VAL A 105 3.51 -7.55 5.48
C VAL A 105 3.57 -6.53 6.61
N SER A 106 3.09 -6.92 7.80
CA SER A 106 3.20 -6.07 8.99
C SER A 106 4.64 -6.09 9.51
N PRO A 107 5.21 -4.93 9.91
CA PRO A 107 6.50 -4.90 10.58
C PRO A 107 6.47 -5.76 11.84
N ILE A 108 7.46 -6.63 12.01
CA ILE A 108 7.61 -7.41 13.23
C ILE A 108 8.02 -6.46 14.35
N ASN A 109 7.20 -6.34 15.40
CA ASN A 109 7.60 -5.63 16.61
C ASN A 109 8.45 -6.56 17.49
N ALA A 110 9.77 -6.47 17.34
CA ALA A 110 10.74 -7.30 18.06
C ALA A 110 10.69 -7.11 19.59
N VAL A 111 10.15 -5.98 20.08
CA VAL A 111 10.01 -5.71 21.51
C VAL A 111 9.06 -6.70 22.19
N LEU A 112 8.10 -7.26 21.44
CA LEU A 112 7.18 -8.29 21.93
C LEU A 112 7.88 -9.60 22.30
N ASN A 113 9.09 -9.84 21.80
CA ASN A 113 9.85 -11.08 22.04
C ASN A 113 11.05 -10.87 22.98
N LEU A 114 11.14 -9.72 23.65
CA LEU A 114 12.17 -9.50 24.67
C LEU A 114 11.78 -10.23 25.97
N PRO A 115 12.68 -11.02 26.57
CA PRO A 115 12.44 -11.59 27.88
C PRO A 115 12.29 -10.46 28.92
N SER A 116 11.28 -10.55 29.78
CA SER A 116 11.11 -9.61 30.88
C SER A 116 12.36 -9.58 31.75
N PRO A 117 12.88 -8.40 32.13
CA PRO A 117 14.05 -8.33 33.00
C PRO A 117 13.71 -9.00 34.34
N SER A 118 14.47 -10.04 34.69
CA SER A 118 14.39 -10.68 35.99
C SER A 118 14.78 -9.66 37.06
N THR A 119 13.86 -9.36 37.97
CA THR A 119 14.13 -8.52 39.12
C THR A 119 15.15 -9.23 40.01
N PRO A 120 16.33 -8.65 40.30
CA PRO A 120 17.25 -9.25 41.25
C PRO A 120 16.59 -9.24 42.64
N THR A 121 16.50 -10.42 43.27
CA THR A 121 16.07 -10.57 44.67
C THR A 121 17.00 -9.75 45.58
N PRO A 122 16.46 -8.92 46.49
CA PRO A 122 17.30 -8.20 47.43
C PRO A 122 18.04 -9.20 48.31
N LYS A 123 19.38 -9.12 48.37
CA LYS A 123 20.17 -9.83 49.36
C LYS A 123 19.86 -9.24 50.73
N ASP A 124 19.21 -10.03 51.57
CA ASP A 124 19.00 -9.71 52.97
C ASP A 124 20.36 -9.72 53.67
N GLY A 125 20.87 -8.53 53.95
CA GLY A 125 22.22 -8.27 54.43
C GLY A 125 22.17 -7.25 55.55
N ALA A 126 21.75 -7.69 56.73
CA ALA A 126 21.92 -6.99 58.01
C ALA A 126 21.71 -8.02 59.12
N ARG A 127 22.43 -8.07 60.24
CA ARG A 127 23.53 -7.33 60.86
C ARG A 127 23.67 -8.01 62.23
N HIS A 128 24.87 -8.07 62.82
CA HIS A 128 25.16 -7.69 64.22
C HIS A 128 26.41 -8.38 64.75
N GLU A 129 27.47 -7.57 64.72
CA GLU A 129 28.55 -7.47 65.69
C GLU A 129 28.05 -7.60 67.14
N ARG A 130 28.66 -8.52 67.88
CA ARG A 130 29.18 -8.35 69.25
C ARG A 130 30.15 -9.48 69.59
#